data_AF-A0ABD1GZY6-F1
#
_entry.id   AF-A0ABD1GZY6-F1
#
_cell.length_a   1.000
_cell.length_b   1.000
_cell.length_c   1.000
_cell.angle_alpha   90.00
_cell.angle_beta   90.00
_cell.angle_gamma   90.00
#
_symmetry.space_group_name_H-M   'P 1'
#
loop_
_entity.id
_entity.type
_entity.pdbx_description
1 polymer ?
#
loop_
_entity_poly.entity_id
_entity_poly.type
_entity_poly.pdbx_seq_one_letter_code
_entity_poly.pdbx_strand_id
1 'polypeptide(L)'
;MVKGGLLKDDSDWSKAGVKEGQKLMMMGTAGEIVKAPEKGPIFAEEEQVVAVVTCHSAGLVNLGNTCFLNSTLQCLHSVPELRYALIQYPPPVRSNAVDQSSHSLTVATRELFNELDKNVQPVAPVPFLMV
;
A
#
# COMPACT_ATOMS: atom_id res chain seq x y z
N MET A 1 -27.05 33.49 42.46
CA MET A 1 -27.94 32.89 41.46
C MET A 1 -28.77 34.02 40.85
N VAL A 2 -28.26 34.66 39.79
CA VAL A 2 -29.03 35.64 39.02
C VAL A 2 -29.91 34.83 38.05
N LYS A 3 -31.20 35.17 37.96
CA LYS A 3 -32.16 34.53 37.06
C LYS A 3 -31.57 34.46 35.65
N GLY A 4 -31.48 33.25 35.10
CA GLY A 4 -30.84 32.98 33.81
C GLY A 4 -31.43 33.84 32.70
N GLY A 5 -30.62 34.76 32.19
CA GLY A 5 -30.87 35.45 30.93
C GLY A 5 -29.91 34.91 29.87
N LEU A 6 -30.38 34.76 28.63
CA LEU A 6 -29.50 34.45 27.51
C LEU A 6 -28.68 35.68 27.16
N LEU A 7 -27.35 35.58 27.26
CA LEU A 7 -26.44 36.50 26.58
C LEU A 7 -26.27 36.02 25.13
N LYS A 8 -26.64 36.89 24.19
CA LYS A 8 -26.31 36.74 22.76
C LYS A 8 -25.02 37.52 22.47
N ASP A 9 -24.35 37.22 21.37
CA ASP A 9 -23.04 37.79 21.03
C ASP A 9 -23.04 39.34 20.95
N ASP A 10 -24.18 39.96 20.62
CA ASP A 10 -24.33 41.42 20.51
C ASP A 10 -24.89 42.10 21.78
N SER A 11 -24.76 41.48 22.96
CA SER A 11 -25.39 42.00 24.18
C SER A 11 -24.55 43.05 24.91
N ASP A 12 -25.18 44.18 25.28
CA ASP A 12 -24.59 45.24 26.11
C ASP A 12 -24.28 44.76 27.54
N TRP A 13 -23.00 44.63 27.87
CA TRP A 13 -22.49 44.20 29.18
C TRP A 13 -22.93 45.11 30.33
N SER A 14 -23.25 46.37 30.05
CA SER A 14 -23.74 47.34 31.04
C SER A 14 -25.12 47.00 31.59
N LYS A 15 -25.95 46.27 30.83
CA LYS A 15 -27.29 45.81 31.26
C LYS A 15 -27.27 44.43 31.92
N ALA A 16 -26.16 43.70 31.80
CA ALA A 16 -26.02 42.35 32.34
C ALA A 16 -25.83 42.30 33.87
N GLY A 17 -25.60 43.45 34.53
CA GLY A 17 -25.64 43.58 35.98
C GLY A 17 -24.68 42.65 36.73
N VAL A 18 -23.54 42.33 36.12
CA VAL A 18 -22.55 41.39 36.66
C VAL A 18 -21.75 42.09 37.75
N LYS A 19 -21.69 41.50 38.95
CA LYS A 19 -20.87 42.01 40.07
C LYS A 19 -19.45 41.46 40.02
N GLU A 20 -18.48 42.23 40.51
CA GLU A 20 -17.09 41.79 40.71
C GLU A 20 -17.05 40.47 41.50
N GLY A 21 -16.40 39.44 40.97
CA GLY A 21 -16.30 38.11 41.58
C GLY A 21 -17.48 37.16 41.35
N GLN A 22 -18.48 37.52 40.53
CA GLN A 22 -19.61 36.65 40.22
C GLN A 22 -19.22 35.47 39.30
N LYS A 23 -19.46 34.24 39.76
CA LYS A 23 -19.27 33.03 38.94
C LYS A 23 -20.37 32.94 37.88
N LEU A 24 -19.98 33.02 36.60
CA LEU A 24 -20.83 32.76 35.44
C LEU A 24 -20.69 31.29 35.06
N MET A 25 -21.81 30.58 34.86
CA MET A 25 -21.79 29.23 34.29
C MET A 25 -22.06 29.33 32.80
N MET A 26 -21.02 29.08 32.01
CA MET A 26 -21.12 28.94 30.56
C MET A 26 -21.65 27.54 30.25
N MET A 27 -22.83 27.45 29.63
CA MET A 27 -23.33 26.20 29.05
C MET A 27 -23.32 26.36 27.53
N GLY A 28 -22.41 25.66 26.88
CA GLY A 28 -22.31 25.62 25.42
C GLY A 28 -21.07 24.84 24.98
N THR A 29 -21.20 24.12 23.87
CA THR A 29 -20.06 23.55 23.13
C THR A 29 -19.47 24.66 22.28
N ALA A 30 -18.14 24.81 22.30
CA ALA A 30 -17.45 25.83 21.52
C ALA A 30 -17.52 25.51 20.02
N GLY A 31 -18.34 26.26 19.29
CA GLY A 31 -18.35 26.31 17.82
C GLY A 31 -18.96 25.10 17.10
N GLU A 32 -19.37 25.32 15.85
CA GLU A 32 -19.81 24.26 14.95
C GLU A 32 -18.74 23.16 14.87
N ILE A 33 -19.10 21.98 15.35
CA ILE A 33 -18.33 20.76 15.17
C ILE A 33 -18.14 20.60 13.67
N VAL A 34 -16.88 20.68 13.20
CA VAL A 34 -16.49 20.36 11.83
C VAL A 34 -17.22 19.08 11.44
N LYS A 35 -18.14 19.15 10.47
CA LYS A 35 -18.88 17.98 10.00
C LYS A 35 -17.86 16.88 9.71
N ALA A 36 -17.99 15.77 10.42
CA ALA A 36 -17.20 14.59 10.14
C ALA A 36 -17.37 14.28 8.64
N PRO A 37 -16.28 14.00 7.90
CA PRO A 37 -16.39 13.65 6.50
C PRO A 37 -17.44 12.53 6.34
N GLU A 38 -18.49 12.79 5.57
CA GLU A 38 -19.61 11.86 5.35
C GLU A 38 -19.17 10.55 4.68
N LYS A 39 -17.93 10.50 4.19
CA LYS A 39 -17.25 9.28 3.81
C LYS A 39 -16.36 8.85 4.97
N GLY A 40 -16.87 7.92 5.78
CA GLY A 40 -16.00 7.08 6.62
C GLY A 40 -14.90 6.45 5.74
N PRO A 41 -13.75 6.05 6.31
CA PRO A 41 -12.71 5.39 5.54
C PRO A 41 -13.34 4.20 4.81
N ILE A 42 -13.45 4.32 3.49
CA ILE A 42 -13.82 3.21 2.64
C ILE A 42 -12.61 2.30 2.69
N PHE A 43 -12.70 1.23 3.48
CA PHE A 43 -11.76 0.13 3.42
C PHE A 43 -11.97 -0.53 2.05
N ALA A 44 -11.12 -0.13 1.10
CA ALA A 44 -11.12 -0.63 -0.27
C ALA A 44 -10.56 -2.06 -0.33
N GLU A 45 -11.24 -3.00 0.33
CA GLU A 45 -10.89 -4.42 0.22
C GLU A 45 -11.51 -5.09 -1.02
N GLU A 46 -12.40 -4.43 -1.76
CA GLU A 46 -13.07 -5.05 -2.92
C GLU A 46 -13.33 -4.09 -4.10
N GLU A 47 -12.37 -3.22 -4.43
CA GLU A 47 -12.39 -2.61 -5.75
C GLU A 47 -11.00 -2.63 -6.35
N GLN A 48 -10.89 -3.41 -7.42
CA GLN A 48 -9.75 -3.51 -8.31
C GLN A 48 -9.18 -2.11 -8.62
N VAL A 49 -8.18 -1.68 -7.84
CA VAL A 49 -7.38 -0.48 -8.11
C VAL A 49 -6.42 -0.81 -9.26
N VAL A 50 -6.98 -1.00 -10.46
CA VAL A 50 -6.24 -1.28 -11.70
C VAL A 50 -5.59 -0.01 -12.26
N ALA A 51 -5.83 1.17 -11.65
CA ALA A 51 -5.44 2.45 -12.25
C ALA A 51 -4.39 3.30 -11.51
N VAL A 52 -3.87 2.87 -10.35
CA VAL A 52 -2.82 3.64 -9.60
C VAL A 52 -1.54 2.82 -9.34
N VAL A 53 -1.47 1.58 -9.84
CA VAL A 53 -0.37 0.65 -9.57
C VAL A 53 0.52 0.46 -10.80
N THR A 54 1.18 1.51 -11.27
CA THR A 54 2.24 1.37 -12.29
C THR A 54 3.59 0.97 -11.70
N CYS A 55 3.67 0.68 -10.38
CA CYS A 55 4.92 0.39 -9.67
C CYS A 55 4.98 -0.95 -8.93
N HIS A 56 3.92 -1.76 -8.88
CA HIS A 56 4.00 -3.06 -8.19
C HIS A 56 3.85 -4.20 -9.18
N SER A 57 4.97 -4.88 -9.44
CA SER A 57 4.99 -6.23 -10.02
C SER A 57 4.20 -7.20 -9.12
N ALA A 58 3.69 -8.29 -9.69
CA ALA A 58 3.12 -9.36 -8.90
C ALA A 58 4.09 -9.82 -7.79
N GLY A 59 3.53 -10.26 -6.67
CA GLY A 59 4.28 -10.91 -5.60
C GLY A 59 4.60 -12.37 -5.92
N LEU A 60 5.40 -13.02 -5.05
CA LEU A 60 5.65 -14.46 -5.11
C LEU A 60 4.98 -15.17 -3.93
N VAL A 61 4.26 -16.25 -4.20
CA VAL A 61 3.64 -17.08 -3.17
C VAL A 61 4.73 -17.80 -2.37
N ASN A 62 4.66 -17.74 -1.04
CA ASN A 62 5.54 -18.51 -0.17
C ASN A 62 5.02 -19.95 -0.08
N LEU A 63 5.82 -20.91 -0.58
CA LEU A 63 5.51 -22.33 -0.61
C LEU A 63 6.14 -23.10 0.56
N GLY A 64 6.25 -22.45 1.73
CA GLY A 64 6.83 -23.01 2.94
C GLY A 64 8.34 -22.82 3.03
N ASN A 65 8.81 -22.00 3.97
CA ASN A 65 10.23 -21.63 4.13
C ASN A 65 10.92 -21.09 2.86
N THR A 66 10.19 -20.66 1.84
CA THR A 66 10.77 -20.16 0.57
C THR A 66 10.83 -18.63 0.50
N CYS A 67 10.57 -17.93 1.61
CA CYS A 67 10.63 -16.47 1.65
C CYS A 67 12.03 -15.92 1.32
N PHE A 68 13.10 -16.63 1.67
CA PHE A 68 14.47 -16.25 1.29
C PHE A 68 14.66 -16.23 -0.23
N LEU A 69 14.08 -17.21 -0.92
CA LEU A 69 14.13 -17.31 -2.38
C LEU A 69 13.30 -16.19 -3.00
N ASN A 70 12.08 -16.00 -2.51
CA ASN A 70 11.17 -14.98 -3.02
C ASN A 70 11.80 -13.58 -2.93
N SER A 71 12.38 -13.24 -1.78
CA SER A 71 13.07 -11.95 -1.58
C SER A 71 14.27 -11.80 -2.53
N THR A 72 15.06 -12.85 -2.72
CA THR A 72 16.22 -12.81 -3.62
C THR A 72 15.80 -12.58 -5.07
N LEU A 73 14.78 -13.30 -5.55
CA LEU A 73 14.27 -13.18 -6.91
C LEU A 73 13.64 -11.80 -7.16
N GLN A 74 12.91 -11.26 -6.20
CA GLN A 74 12.33 -9.91 -6.31
C GLN A 74 13.42 -8.81 -6.33
N CYS A 75 14.50 -8.97 -5.55
CA CYS A 75 15.65 -8.07 -5.64
C CYS A 75 16.28 -8.11 -7.04
N LEU A 76 16.46 -9.30 -7.62
CA LEU A 76 17.01 -9.45 -8.97
C LEU A 76 16.06 -8.92 -10.06
N HIS A 77 14.75 -9.10 -9.89
CA HIS A 77 13.73 -8.60 -10.81
C HIS A 77 13.72 -7.07 -10.89
N SER A 78 14.13 -6.38 -9.82
CA SER A 78 14.24 -4.91 -9.82
C SER A 78 15.32 -4.38 -10.78
N VAL A 79 16.21 -5.23 -11.30
CA VAL A 79 17.31 -4.84 -12.21
C VAL A 79 16.88 -5.01 -13.68
N PRO A 80 16.58 -3.92 -14.41
CA PRO A 80 16.08 -4.00 -15.79
C PRO A 80 17.12 -4.55 -16.78
N GLU A 81 18.41 -4.30 -16.56
CA GLU A 81 19.49 -4.83 -17.41
C GLU A 81 19.58 -6.36 -17.32
N LEU A 82 19.38 -6.91 -16.12
CA LEU A 82 19.35 -8.35 -15.91
C LEU A 82 18.15 -8.98 -16.61
N ARG A 83 16.98 -8.36 -16.48
CA ARG A 83 15.76 -8.81 -17.17
C ARG A 83 15.94 -8.81 -18.68
N TYR A 84 16.52 -7.76 -19.24
CA TYR A 84 16.82 -7.68 -20.67
C TYR A 84 17.80 -8.77 -21.11
N ALA A 85 18.86 -9.02 -20.33
CA ALA A 85 19.82 -10.09 -20.61
C ALA A 85 19.17 -11.48 -20.57
N LEU A 86 18.25 -11.73 -19.62
CA LEU A 86 17.49 -12.98 -19.53
C LEU A 86 16.59 -13.18 -20.76
N ILE A 87 15.92 -12.13 -21.25
CA ILE A 87 15.10 -12.21 -22.46
C ILE A 87 15.95 -12.57 -23.69
N GLN A 88 17.15 -12.01 -23.78
CA GLN A 88 18.11 -12.27 -24.85
C GLN A 88 18.83 -13.62 -24.74
N TYR A 89 18.68 -14.33 -23.62
CA TYR A 89 19.40 -15.57 -23.37
C TYR A 89 19.03 -16.65 -24.40
N PRO A 90 20.01 -17.14 -25.19
CA PRO A 90 19.73 -18.04 -26.30
C PRO A 90 19.32 -19.43 -25.81
N PRO A 91 18.53 -20.18 -26.61
CA PRO A 91 18.28 -21.59 -26.35
C PRO A 91 19.61 -22.35 -26.36
N PRO A 92 19.69 -23.52 -25.70
CA PRO A 92 20.94 -24.25 -25.56
C PRO A 92 21.38 -24.73 -26.95
N VAL A 93 22.32 -24.01 -27.55
CA VAL A 93 23.10 -24.51 -28.67
C VAL A 93 23.94 -25.64 -28.09
N ARG A 94 23.85 -26.85 -28.65
CA ARG A 94 24.61 -28.05 -28.22
C ARG A 94 26.08 -27.71 -28.02
N SER A 95 26.43 -27.28 -26.81
CA SER A 95 27.71 -26.69 -26.47
C SER A 95 28.05 -27.16 -25.08
N ASN A 96 29.22 -27.78 -24.93
CA ASN A 96 29.73 -28.27 -23.65
C ASN A 96 30.18 -27.13 -22.71
N ALA A 97 29.90 -25.86 -23.06
CA ALA A 97 30.38 -24.70 -22.33
C ALA A 97 29.53 -24.37 -21.08
N VAL A 98 28.25 -24.77 -21.05
CA VAL A 98 27.33 -24.50 -19.94
C VAL A 98 26.72 -25.80 -19.48
N ASP A 99 26.70 -26.04 -18.17
CA ASP A 99 26.04 -27.21 -17.60
C ASP A 99 24.51 -27.10 -17.75
N GLN A 100 23.86 -28.25 -17.94
CA GLN A 100 22.42 -28.29 -18.20
C GLN A 100 21.60 -27.72 -17.05
N SER A 101 22.06 -27.87 -15.80
CA SER A 101 21.40 -27.30 -14.61
C SER A 101 21.39 -25.78 -14.62
N SER A 102 22.54 -25.14 -14.86
CA SER A 102 22.65 -23.67 -14.98
C SER A 102 21.81 -23.13 -16.12
N HIS A 103 21.76 -23.85 -17.25
CA HIS A 103 20.89 -23.49 -18.36
C HIS A 103 19.41 -23.52 -17.95
N SER A 104 18.95 -24.63 -17.37
CA SER A 104 17.58 -24.79 -16.89
C SER A 104 17.20 -23.73 -15.85
N LEU A 105 18.12 -23.40 -14.93
CA LEU A 105 17.90 -22.35 -13.92
C LEU A 105 17.75 -20.98 -14.55
N THR A 106 18.58 -20.67 -15.53
CA THR A 106 18.53 -19.39 -16.25
C THR A 106 17.21 -19.25 -17.01
N VAL A 107 16.78 -20.32 -17.69
CA VAL A 107 15.49 -20.34 -18.40
C VAL A 107 14.33 -20.22 -17.41
N ALA A 108 14.33 -20.95 -16.30
CA ALA A 108 13.27 -20.87 -15.30
C ALA A 108 13.17 -19.47 -14.67
N THR A 109 14.32 -18.81 -14.42
CA THR A 109 14.35 -17.41 -13.96
C THR A 109 13.68 -16.48 -14.97
N ARG A 110 14.02 -16.63 -16.27
CA ARG A 110 13.45 -15.83 -17.34
C ARG A 110 11.93 -15.98 -17.41
N GLU A 111 11.44 -17.22 -17.42
CA GLU A 111 10.00 -17.50 -17.48
C GLU A 111 9.26 -16.94 -16.26
N LEU A 112 9.83 -17.10 -15.06
CA LEU A 112 9.25 -16.56 -13.84
C LEU A 112 9.17 -15.03 -13.86
N PHE A 113 10.23 -14.35 -14.33
CA PHE A 113 10.22 -12.89 -14.44
C PHE A 113 9.18 -12.40 -15.46
N ASN A 114 9.04 -13.11 -16.58
CA ASN A 114 7.98 -12.81 -17.55
C ASN A 114 6.57 -13.02 -16.96
N GLU A 115 6.41 -14.01 -16.08
CA GLU A 115 5.14 -14.27 -15.40
C GLU A 115 4.82 -13.18 -14.37
N LEU A 116 5.82 -12.71 -13.63
CA LEU A 116 5.68 -11.60 -12.69
C LEU A 116 5.29 -10.29 -13.38
N ASP A 117 5.79 -10.04 -14.59
CA ASP A 117 5.47 -8.84 -15.37
C ASP A 117 4.06 -8.86 -15.97
N LYS A 118 3.53 -10.05 -16.28
CA LYS A 118 2.24 -10.21 -16.95
C LYS A 118 1.06 -10.33 -15.98
N ASN A 119 1.34 -10.69 -14.74
CA ASN A 119 0.31 -10.93 -13.74
C ASN A 119 0.21 -9.78 -12.74
N VAL A 120 -1.01 -9.58 -12.24
CA VAL A 120 -1.29 -8.70 -11.09
C VAL A 120 -1.36 -9.50 -9.80
N GLN A 121 -1.73 -10.78 -9.90
CA GLN A 121 -1.87 -11.69 -8.77
C GLN A 121 -0.54 -12.37 -8.43
N PRO A 122 -0.32 -12.77 -7.15
CA PRO A 122 0.90 -13.47 -6.75
C PRO A 122 1.14 -14.75 -7.55
N VAL A 123 2.38 -14.93 -8.01
CA VAL A 123 2.82 -16.08 -8.81
C VAL A 123 3.48 -17.13 -7.92
N ALA A 124 3.18 -18.41 -8.13
CA ALA A 124 3.83 -19.50 -7.41
C ALA A 124 5.10 -19.97 -8.16
N PRO A 125 6.31 -19.85 -7.59
CA PRO A 125 7.57 -20.16 -8.29
C PRO A 125 7.86 -21.68 -8.37
N VAL A 126 6.84 -22.50 -8.65
CA VAL A 126 6.95 -23.97 -8.70
C VAL A 126 7.94 -24.44 -9.78
N PRO A 127 7.90 -23.95 -11.03
CA PRO A 127 8.85 -24.38 -12.06
C PRO A 127 10.30 -24.05 -11.72
N PHE A 128 10.54 -22.92 -11.05
CA PHE A 128 11.86 -22.49 -10.63
C PHE A 128 12.42 -23.37 -9.50
N LEU A 129 11.58 -23.78 -8.55
CA LEU A 129 11.98 -24.65 -7.42
C LEU A 129 12.31 -26.09 -7.84
N MET A 130 11.84 -26.53 -9.00
CA MET A 130 12.02 -27.89 -9.51
C MET A 130 13.18 -28.03 -10.49
N VAL A 131 13.96 -26.97 -10.72
CA VAL A 131 15.18 -27.00 -11.54
C VAL A 131 16.25 -27.88 -10.92
#